data_AF-A0AAU6CZE6-F1
#
_entry.id   AF-A0AAU6CZE6-F1
#
_cell.length_a   1.000
_cell.length_b   1.000
_cell.length_c   1.000
_cell.angle_alpha   90.00
_cell.angle_beta   90.00
_cell.angle_gamma   90.00
#
_symmetry.space_group_name_H-M   'P 1'
#
loop_
_entity.id
_entity.type
_entity.pdbx_description
1 polymer ?
#
loop_
_entity_poly.entity_id
_entity_poly.type
_entity_poly.pdbx_seq_one_letter_code
_entity_poly.pdbx_strand_id
1 'polypeptide(L)'
;MTAWHVTLTAGVHALATTARELRAAHQHATHALWTTDPTRVTPAPGIVMSAAGPVRPHEHTLRQLTTLYTRLEQQIRELYEAATLAYAYGTAHTLTAVLRNERPRHAPASPDPVLPDLSQSLTVRAGARDLAALRGRLLTARDNESPDLADTACAYGERAERTLHHLLDLAKTNGFLTKAS
;
A
#
# COMPACT_ATOMS: atom_id res chain seq x y z
N MET A 1 17.22 5.80 23.42
CA MET A 1 16.79 5.99 22.01
C MET A 1 17.06 7.45 21.66
N THR A 2 17.83 7.70 20.61
CA THR A 2 18.03 9.07 20.12
C THR A 2 16.74 9.59 19.45
N ALA A 3 16.48 10.89 19.53
CA ALA A 3 15.25 11.52 19.02
C ALA A 3 14.94 11.21 17.54
N TRP A 4 15.98 10.98 16.73
CA TRP A 4 15.82 10.71 15.30
C TRP A 4 15.22 9.32 14.99
N HIS A 5 15.44 8.31 15.84
CA HIS A 5 14.82 6.99 15.67
C HIS A 5 13.30 7.07 15.84
N VAL A 6 12.82 7.84 16.82
CA VAL A 6 11.39 8.04 17.09
C VAL A 6 10.69 8.71 15.91
N THR A 7 11.30 9.76 15.35
CA THR A 7 10.74 10.47 14.18
C THR A 7 10.69 9.59 12.94
N LEU A 8 11.63 8.67 12.81
CA LEU A 8 11.72 7.77 11.67
C LEU A 8 10.69 6.65 11.73
N THR A 9 10.56 6.00 12.89
CA THR A 9 9.52 4.98 13.11
C THR A 9 8.13 5.58 12.97
N ALA A 10 7.95 6.83 13.41
CA ALA A 10 6.69 7.55 13.21
C ALA A 10 6.37 7.79 11.73
N GLY A 11 7.37 8.16 10.91
CA GLY A 11 7.19 8.35 9.47
C GLY A 11 6.86 7.05 8.72
N VAL A 12 7.58 5.97 9.02
CA VAL A 12 7.28 4.64 8.48
C VAL A 12 5.88 4.18 8.90
N HIS A 13 5.52 4.38 10.16
CA HIS A 13 4.20 4.03 10.67
C HIS A 13 3.10 4.84 9.97
N ALA A 14 3.29 6.14 9.73
CA ALA A 14 2.32 6.97 9.02
C ALA A 14 2.09 6.50 7.56
N LEU A 15 3.15 6.08 6.87
CA LEU A 15 3.01 5.48 5.54
C LEU A 15 2.28 4.14 5.61
N ALA A 16 2.59 3.32 6.61
CA ALA A 16 1.94 2.03 6.82
C ALA A 16 0.44 2.19 7.11
N THR A 17 0.06 3.14 7.97
CA THR A 17 -1.36 3.40 8.27
C THR A 17 -2.10 3.88 7.03
N THR A 18 -1.50 4.81 6.27
CA THR A 18 -2.08 5.32 5.02
C THR A 18 -2.31 4.18 4.01
N ALA A 19 -1.32 3.30 3.82
CA ALA A 19 -1.42 2.16 2.92
C ALA A 19 -2.52 1.17 3.36
N ARG A 20 -2.64 0.88 4.67
CA ARG A 20 -3.68 -0.02 5.22
C ARG A 20 -5.08 0.57 5.11
N GLU A 21 -5.23 1.87 5.37
CA GLU A 21 -6.51 2.58 5.24
C GLU A 21 -6.98 2.57 3.78
N LEU A 22 -6.07 2.86 2.84
CA LEU A 22 -6.39 2.81 1.41
C LEU A 22 -6.66 1.40 0.90
N ARG A 23 -5.98 0.38 1.44
CA ARG A 23 -6.30 -1.02 1.16
C ARG A 23 -7.74 -1.36 1.57
N ALA A 24 -8.13 -0.98 2.78
CA ALA A 24 -9.49 -1.19 3.28
C ALA A 24 -10.52 -0.42 2.45
N ALA A 25 -10.22 0.83 2.09
CA ALA A 25 -11.07 1.65 1.21
C ALA A 25 -11.23 1.00 -0.18
N HIS A 26 -10.16 0.45 -0.75
CA HIS A 26 -10.19 -0.23 -2.05
C HIS A 26 -11.03 -1.51 -2.01
N GLN A 27 -10.90 -2.31 -0.94
CA GLN A 27 -11.73 -3.49 -0.72
C GLN A 27 -13.22 -3.13 -0.60
N HIS A 28 -13.54 -2.06 0.15
CA HIS A 28 -14.92 -1.56 0.26
C HIS A 28 -15.46 -1.03 -1.07
N ALA A 29 -14.66 -0.30 -1.85
CA ALA A 29 -15.06 0.20 -3.16
C ALA A 29 -15.33 -0.93 -4.14
N THR A 30 -14.48 -1.96 -4.15
CA THR A 30 -14.66 -3.17 -4.96
C THR A 30 -15.95 -3.90 -4.58
N HIS A 31 -16.21 -4.05 -3.29
CA HIS A 31 -17.45 -4.65 -2.79
C HIS A 31 -18.68 -3.82 -3.17
N ALA A 32 -18.63 -2.50 -3.01
CA ALA A 32 -19.72 -1.61 -3.39
C ALA A 32 -20.03 -1.72 -4.89
N LEU A 33 -19.01 -1.68 -5.74
CA LEU A 33 -19.15 -1.87 -7.19
C LEU A 33 -19.84 -3.20 -7.51
N TRP A 34 -19.37 -4.29 -6.88
CA TRP A 34 -19.94 -5.63 -7.05
C TRP A 34 -21.43 -5.70 -6.69
N THR A 35 -21.84 -5.02 -5.60
CA THR A 35 -23.25 -4.98 -5.19
C THR A 35 -24.16 -4.13 -6.09
N THR A 36 -23.58 -3.22 -6.88
CA THR A 36 -24.32 -2.33 -7.79
C THR A 36 -24.35 -2.79 -9.24
N ASP A 37 -23.70 -3.92 -9.54
CA ASP A 37 -23.64 -4.49 -10.88
C ASP A 37 -25.05 -4.82 -11.41
N PRO A 38 -25.50 -4.16 -12.49
CA PRO A 38 -26.85 -4.34 -13.04
C PRO A 38 -27.07 -5.74 -13.61
N THR A 39 -26.01 -6.51 -13.89
CA THR A 39 -26.12 -7.92 -14.31
C THR A 39 -26.43 -8.86 -13.14
N ARG A 40 -26.25 -8.39 -11.90
CA ARG A 40 -26.45 -9.16 -10.66
C ARG A 40 -27.70 -8.78 -9.89
N VAL A 41 -28.22 -7.56 -10.11
CA VAL A 41 -29.46 -7.11 -9.48
C VAL A 41 -30.64 -7.56 -10.34
N THR A 42 -31.56 -8.35 -9.76
CA THR A 42 -32.83 -8.66 -10.42
C THR A 42 -33.77 -7.46 -10.26
N PRO A 43 -34.07 -6.70 -11.32
CA PRO A 43 -34.89 -5.51 -11.19
C PRO A 43 -36.33 -5.91 -10.89
N ALA A 44 -36.95 -5.26 -9.89
CA ALA A 44 -38.39 -5.38 -9.69
C ALA A 44 -39.12 -4.76 -10.89
N PRO A 45 -40.14 -5.42 -11.46
CA PRO A 45 -40.87 -4.89 -12.60
C PRO A 45 -41.60 -3.60 -12.21
N GLY A 46 -41.25 -2.50 -12.89
CA GLY A 46 -41.89 -1.20 -12.71
C GLY A 46 -41.56 -0.26 -13.88
N ILE A 47 -42.60 0.31 -14.49
CA ILE A 47 -42.47 1.32 -15.55
C ILE A 47 -43.15 2.58 -15.02
N VAL A 48 -42.45 3.72 -15.06
CA VAL A 48 -43.02 5.02 -14.73
C VAL A 48 -43.17 5.81 -16.02
N MET A 49 -44.34 6.41 -16.21
CA MET A 49 -44.60 7.28 -17.35
C MET A 49 -44.07 8.68 -17.05
N SER A 50 -43.18 9.17 -17.91
CA SER A 50 -42.72 10.57 -17.90
C SER A 50 -43.25 11.31 -19.12
N ALA A 51 -43.18 12.64 -19.13
CA ALA A 51 -43.55 13.46 -20.29
C ALA A 51 -42.75 13.11 -21.57
N ALA A 52 -41.59 12.46 -21.43
CA ALA A 52 -40.73 12.00 -22.53
C ALA A 52 -40.94 10.53 -22.93
N GLY A 53 -41.90 9.82 -22.31
CA GLY A 53 -42.18 8.39 -22.56
C GLY A 53 -41.87 7.47 -21.36
N PRO A 54 -41.95 6.14 -21.55
CA PRO A 54 -41.72 5.15 -20.50
C PRO A 54 -40.27 5.14 -20.05
N VAL A 55 -40.06 5.36 -18.77
CA VAL A 55 -38.75 5.27 -18.12
C VAL A 55 -38.78 4.08 -17.18
N ARG A 56 -37.66 3.35 -17.11
CA ARG A 56 -37.37 2.35 -16.07
C ARG A 56 -36.41 3.01 -15.08
N PRO A 57 -36.92 3.71 -14.04
CA PRO A 57 -36.07 4.55 -13.19
C PRO A 57 -34.97 3.74 -12.52
N HIS A 58 -35.29 2.51 -12.14
CA HIS A 58 -34.35 1.58 -11.53
C HIS A 58 -33.14 1.25 -12.43
N GLU A 59 -33.35 0.95 -13.72
CA GLU A 59 -32.24 0.69 -14.66
C GLU A 59 -31.39 1.93 -14.93
N HIS A 60 -32.01 3.11 -14.92
CA HIS A 60 -31.30 4.37 -15.07
C HIS A 60 -30.43 4.66 -13.84
N THR A 61 -31.01 4.54 -12.63
CA THR A 61 -30.30 4.72 -11.37
C THR A 61 -29.17 3.70 -11.19
N LEU A 62 -29.39 2.42 -11.51
CA LEU A 62 -28.34 1.40 -11.42
C LEU A 62 -27.15 1.72 -12.36
N ARG A 63 -27.41 2.17 -13.58
CA ARG A 63 -26.35 2.60 -14.51
C ARG A 63 -25.58 3.81 -13.98
N GLN A 64 -26.26 4.79 -13.40
CA GLN A 64 -25.62 5.94 -12.78
C GLN A 64 -24.76 5.54 -11.57
N LEU A 65 -25.29 4.69 -10.68
CA LEU A 65 -24.56 4.18 -9.52
C LEU A 65 -23.32 3.38 -9.95
N THR A 66 -23.47 2.48 -10.92
CA THR A 66 -22.35 1.71 -11.47
C THR A 66 -21.26 2.65 -11.98
N THR A 67 -21.62 3.68 -12.76
CA THR A 67 -20.67 4.67 -13.29
C THR A 67 -19.93 5.41 -12.17
N LEU A 68 -20.66 5.82 -11.12
CA LEU A 68 -20.07 6.50 -9.96
C LEU A 68 -19.11 5.58 -9.20
N TYR A 69 -19.52 4.34 -8.91
CA TYR A 69 -18.69 3.38 -8.18
C TYR A 69 -17.47 2.92 -8.98
N THR A 70 -17.57 2.77 -10.30
CA THR A 70 -16.40 2.50 -11.15
C THR A 70 -15.38 3.63 -11.07
N ARG A 71 -15.83 4.89 -11.13
CA ARG A 71 -14.92 6.04 -11.00
C ARG A 71 -14.28 6.11 -9.61
N LEU A 72 -15.06 5.85 -8.56
CA LEU A 72 -14.57 5.85 -7.18
C LEU A 72 -13.54 4.73 -6.96
N GLU A 73 -13.81 3.52 -7.45
CA GLU A 73 -12.88 2.39 -7.37
C GLU A 73 -11.56 2.72 -8.07
N GLN A 74 -11.62 3.25 -9.29
CA GLN A 74 -10.43 3.69 -10.03
C GLN A 74 -9.60 4.70 -9.24
N GLN A 75 -10.23 5.74 -8.69
CA GLN A 75 -9.54 6.78 -7.92
C GLN A 75 -8.90 6.21 -6.64
N ILE A 76 -9.62 5.35 -5.91
CA ILE A 76 -9.09 4.73 -4.70
C ILE A 76 -7.95 3.77 -5.02
N ARG A 77 -8.04 3.04 -6.14
CA ARG A 77 -6.99 2.14 -6.61
C ARG A 77 -5.69 2.90 -6.91
N GLU A 78 -5.78 4.01 -7.63
CA GLU A 78 -4.61 4.87 -7.93
C GLU A 78 -3.96 5.40 -6.65
N LEU A 79 -4.77 5.86 -5.69
CA LEU A 79 -4.26 6.31 -4.39
C LEU A 79 -3.62 5.17 -3.59
N TYR A 80 -4.25 3.99 -3.58
CA TYR A 80 -3.74 2.80 -2.89
C TYR A 80 -2.39 2.36 -3.46
N GLU A 81 -2.27 2.30 -4.78
CA GLU A 81 -1.02 1.98 -5.46
C GLU A 81 0.08 2.99 -5.14
N ALA A 82 -0.21 4.29 -5.24
CA ALA A 82 0.76 5.34 -4.92
C ALA A 82 1.23 5.26 -3.46
N ALA A 83 0.31 5.06 -2.52
CA ALA A 83 0.62 4.97 -1.10
C ALA A 83 1.43 3.71 -0.74
N THR A 84 1.10 2.56 -1.32
CA THR A 84 1.83 1.31 -1.08
C THR A 84 3.23 1.33 -1.68
N LEU A 85 3.42 1.96 -2.85
CA LEU A 85 4.74 2.20 -3.42
C LEU A 85 5.56 3.15 -2.54
N ALA A 86 5.00 4.28 -2.10
CA ALA A 86 5.68 5.19 -1.17
C ALA A 86 6.08 4.48 0.14
N TYR A 87 5.20 3.63 0.68
CA TYR A 87 5.48 2.82 1.86
C TYR A 87 6.61 1.80 1.61
N ALA A 88 6.55 1.04 0.53
CA ALA A 88 7.55 0.04 0.17
C ALA A 88 8.94 0.66 -0.02
N TYR A 89 9.04 1.71 -0.84
CA TYR A 89 10.32 2.38 -1.11
C TYR A 89 10.82 3.15 0.11
N GLY A 90 9.93 3.89 0.79
CA GLY A 90 10.27 4.65 1.99
C GLY A 90 10.84 3.77 3.11
N THR A 91 10.25 2.60 3.33
CA THR A 91 10.77 1.61 4.30
C THR A 91 12.09 0.99 3.86
N ALA A 92 12.27 0.68 2.56
CA ALA A 92 13.50 0.12 2.03
C ALA A 92 14.71 1.07 2.19
N HIS A 93 14.53 2.35 1.85
CA HIS A 93 15.57 3.37 2.00
C HIS A 93 15.89 3.63 3.47
N THR A 94 14.86 3.68 4.30
CA THR A 94 15.01 3.80 5.75
C THR A 94 15.86 2.65 6.31
N LEU A 95 15.56 1.41 5.91
CA LEU A 95 16.29 0.24 6.37
C LEU A 95 17.74 0.23 5.87
N THR A 96 17.96 0.65 4.61
CA THR A 96 19.32 0.80 4.04
C THR A 96 20.15 1.81 4.83
N ALA A 97 19.57 2.97 5.16
CA ALA A 97 20.27 4.00 5.91
C ALA A 97 20.58 3.54 7.35
N VAL A 98 19.66 2.81 8.02
CA VAL A 98 19.92 2.19 9.33
C VAL A 98 21.07 1.18 9.25
N LEU A 99 21.10 0.32 8.21
CA LEU A 99 22.18 -0.64 8.01
C LEU A 99 23.54 0.03 7.74
N ARG A 100 23.53 1.22 7.14
CA ARG A 100 24.74 2.03 6.91
C ARG A 100 25.13 2.90 8.10
N ASN A 101 24.39 2.83 9.21
CA ASN A 101 24.55 3.71 10.37
C ASN A 101 24.40 5.21 10.01
N GLU A 102 23.61 5.52 8.99
CA GLU A 102 23.30 6.86 8.52
C GLU A 102 21.97 7.34 9.11
N ARG A 103 21.84 8.65 9.34
CA ARG A 103 20.55 9.25 9.71
C ARG A 103 19.65 9.27 8.46
N PRO A 104 18.52 8.56 8.44
CA PRO A 104 17.71 8.50 7.24
C PRO A 104 17.03 9.85 7.02
N ARG A 105 17.11 10.37 5.79
CA ARG A 105 16.27 11.51 5.39
C ARG A 105 14.82 11.03 5.39
N HIS A 106 13.87 11.90 5.72
CA HIS A 106 12.44 11.55 5.76
C HIS A 106 12.06 10.70 4.55
N ALA A 107 11.30 9.62 4.79
CA ALA A 107 10.88 8.70 3.75
C ALA A 107 10.29 9.51 2.58
N PRO A 108 10.86 9.42 1.37
CA PRO A 108 10.44 10.27 0.27
C PRO A 108 8.98 9.95 -0.08
N ALA A 109 8.18 11.01 -0.30
CA ALA A 109 6.78 10.87 -0.70
C ALA A 109 6.63 10.32 -2.13
N SER A 110 7.71 10.32 -2.92
CA SER A 110 7.77 9.73 -4.26
C SER A 110 8.62 8.46 -4.22
N PRO A 111 8.18 7.35 -4.86
CA PRO A 111 9.03 6.18 -5.00
C PRO A 111 10.28 6.56 -5.82
N ASP A 112 11.46 6.36 -5.23
CA ASP A 112 12.73 6.45 -5.95
C ASP A 112 12.72 5.40 -7.09
N PRO A 113 13.41 5.60 -8.22
CA PRO A 113 13.32 4.64 -9.31
C PRO A 113 13.96 3.29 -8.94
N VAL A 114 14.88 3.28 -7.98
CA VAL A 114 15.68 2.09 -7.64
C VAL A 114 15.32 1.57 -6.25
N LEU A 115 14.72 0.37 -6.20
CA LEU A 115 14.49 -0.31 -4.93
C LEU A 115 15.79 -0.97 -4.46
N PRO A 116 16.33 -0.61 -3.27
CA PRO A 116 17.61 -1.14 -2.80
C PRO A 116 17.55 -2.65 -2.58
N ASP A 117 18.65 -3.33 -2.87
CA ASP A 117 18.80 -4.75 -2.56
C ASP A 117 19.32 -4.91 -1.12
N LEU A 118 18.42 -5.39 -0.25
CA LEU A 118 18.69 -5.60 1.17
C LEU A 118 19.16 -7.03 1.47
N SER A 119 19.16 -7.92 0.48
CA SER A 119 19.43 -9.35 0.65
C SER A 119 20.85 -9.63 1.13
N GLN A 120 21.81 -8.80 0.71
CA GLN A 120 23.23 -8.94 1.06
C GLN A 120 23.58 -8.38 2.43
N SER A 121 22.75 -7.48 2.97
CA SER A 121 23.02 -6.76 4.22
C SER A 121 22.23 -7.30 5.41
N LEU A 122 21.28 -8.20 5.16
CA LEU A 122 20.43 -8.81 6.19
C LEU A 122 20.80 -10.27 6.40
N THR A 123 20.68 -10.73 7.64
CA THR A 123 20.76 -12.18 7.92
C THR A 123 19.46 -12.89 7.51
N VAL A 124 19.54 -14.20 7.33
CA VAL A 124 18.34 -15.03 7.05
C VAL A 124 17.29 -14.88 8.16
N ARG A 125 17.70 -14.79 9.43
CA ARG A 125 16.79 -14.60 10.58
C ARG A 125 16.11 -13.23 10.57
N ALA A 126 16.77 -12.22 10.01
CA ALA A 126 16.18 -10.90 9.77
C ALA A 126 15.27 -10.86 8.53
N GLY A 127 15.04 -11.97 7.83
CA GLY A 127 14.08 -12.03 6.72
C GLY A 127 14.65 -11.66 5.34
N ALA A 128 15.97 -11.73 5.16
CA ALA A 128 16.63 -11.39 3.89
C ALA A 128 16.04 -12.11 2.67
N ARG A 129 15.74 -13.42 2.80
CA ARG A 129 15.19 -14.23 1.71
C ARG A 129 13.79 -13.79 1.31
N ASP A 130 12.94 -13.50 2.28
CA ASP A 130 11.55 -13.08 2.02
C ASP A 130 11.53 -11.68 1.39
N LEU A 131 12.38 -10.77 1.87
CA LEU A 131 12.53 -9.44 1.28
C LEU A 131 13.08 -9.50 -0.15
N ALA A 132 14.05 -10.37 -0.42
CA ALA A 132 14.55 -10.58 -1.77
C ALA A 132 13.46 -11.12 -2.72
N ALA A 133 12.68 -12.10 -2.25
CA ALA A 133 11.58 -12.66 -3.03
C ALA A 133 10.47 -11.62 -3.31
N LEU A 134 10.08 -10.86 -2.29
CA LEU A 134 9.08 -9.79 -2.43
C LEU A 134 9.59 -8.65 -3.32
N ARG A 135 10.87 -8.28 -3.22
CA ARG A 135 11.51 -7.32 -4.13
C ARG A 135 11.44 -7.80 -5.58
N GLY A 136 11.80 -9.06 -5.84
CA GLY A 136 11.71 -9.66 -7.18
C GLY A 136 10.28 -9.58 -7.72
N ARG A 137 9.30 -10.01 -6.92
CA ARG A 137 7.87 -9.93 -7.29
C ARG A 137 7.42 -8.50 -7.56
N LEU A 138 7.85 -7.53 -6.76
CA LEU A 138 7.49 -6.12 -6.92
C LEU A 138 8.04 -5.55 -8.22
N LEU A 139 9.31 -5.82 -8.54
CA LEU A 139 9.92 -5.36 -9.78
C LEU A 139 9.23 -6.01 -10.98
N THR A 140 8.99 -7.32 -10.94
CA THR A 140 8.23 -8.01 -12.00
C THR A 140 6.79 -7.49 -12.13
N ALA A 141 6.11 -7.18 -11.02
CA ALA A 141 4.76 -6.62 -11.05
C ALA A 141 4.76 -5.21 -11.67
N ARG A 142 5.77 -4.39 -11.35
CA ARG A 142 5.94 -3.05 -11.91
C ARG A 142 6.24 -3.08 -13.40
N ASP A 143 7.17 -3.93 -13.83
CA ASP A 143 7.60 -4.04 -15.22
C ASP A 143 6.48 -4.56 -16.14
N ASN A 144 5.56 -5.37 -15.59
CA ASN A 144 4.42 -5.92 -16.32
C ASN A 144 3.11 -5.12 -16.13
N GLU A 145 3.14 -3.97 -15.46
CA GLU A 145 1.94 -3.18 -15.11
C GLU A 145 0.85 -4.06 -14.47
N SER A 146 1.27 -4.97 -13.59
CA SER A 146 0.40 -5.99 -13.00
C SER A 146 -0.65 -5.37 -12.07
N PRO A 147 -1.91 -5.85 -12.09
CA PRO A 147 -2.93 -5.40 -11.14
C PRO A 147 -2.58 -5.71 -9.67
N ASP A 148 -1.66 -6.63 -9.43
CA ASP A 148 -1.21 -7.04 -8.09
C ASP A 148 -0.08 -6.15 -7.55
N LEU A 149 0.31 -5.08 -8.27
CA LEU A 149 1.42 -4.21 -7.90
C LEU A 149 1.23 -3.61 -6.50
N ALA A 150 0.07 -3.03 -6.23
CA ALA A 150 -0.23 -2.38 -4.95
C ALA A 150 -0.17 -3.37 -3.77
N ASP A 151 -0.74 -4.57 -3.93
CA ASP A 151 -0.70 -5.61 -2.89
C ASP A 151 0.72 -6.16 -2.67
N THR A 152 1.50 -6.30 -3.75
CA THR A 152 2.89 -6.73 -3.67
C THR A 152 3.76 -5.66 -2.97
N ALA A 153 3.52 -4.38 -3.26
CA ALA A 153 4.16 -3.25 -2.60
C ALA A 153 3.80 -3.17 -1.12
N CYS A 154 2.52 -3.33 -0.78
CA CYS A 154 2.06 -3.41 0.60
C CYS A 154 2.77 -4.53 1.37
N ALA A 155 2.80 -5.75 0.81
CA ALA A 155 3.44 -6.90 1.43
C ALA A 155 4.96 -6.72 1.63
N TYR A 156 5.64 -6.12 0.64
CA TYR A 156 7.05 -5.76 0.77
C TYR A 156 7.28 -4.76 1.90
N GLY A 157 6.52 -3.66 1.93
CA GLY A 157 6.64 -2.63 2.96
C GLY A 157 6.41 -3.18 4.37
N GLU A 158 5.42 -4.05 4.57
CA GLU A 158 5.17 -4.69 5.87
C GLU A 158 6.33 -5.58 6.32
N ARG A 159 6.94 -6.32 5.38
CA ARG A 159 8.11 -7.15 5.71
C ARG A 159 9.32 -6.29 6.03
N ALA A 160 9.53 -5.20 5.30
CA ALA A 160 10.61 -4.25 5.54
C ALA A 160 10.45 -3.55 6.90
N GLU A 161 9.24 -3.10 7.24
CA GLU A 161 8.91 -2.52 8.54
C GLU A 161 9.16 -3.51 9.69
N ARG A 162 8.71 -4.76 9.56
CA ARG A 162 8.98 -5.81 10.58
C ARG A 162 10.49 -6.04 10.76
N THR A 163 11.24 -6.01 9.67
CA THR A 163 12.69 -6.17 9.70
C THR A 163 13.37 -4.98 10.39
N LEU A 164 12.92 -3.77 10.10
CA LEU A 164 13.39 -2.55 10.76
C LEU A 164 13.20 -2.62 12.28
N HIS A 165 12.00 -3.00 12.73
CA HIS A 165 11.73 -3.16 14.17
C HIS A 165 12.64 -4.22 14.80
N HIS A 166 12.81 -5.37 14.15
CA HIS A 166 13.71 -6.42 14.64
C HIS A 166 15.16 -5.94 14.78
N LEU A 167 15.68 -5.17 13.81
CA LEU A 167 17.03 -4.61 13.88
C LEU A 167 17.18 -3.58 15.01
N LEU A 168 16.18 -2.72 15.21
CA LEU A 168 16.18 -1.73 16.29
C LEU A 168 16.14 -2.41 17.65
N ASP A 169 15.34 -3.47 17.81
CA ASP A 169 15.28 -4.27 19.04
C ASP A 169 16.61 -4.96 19.31
N LEU A 170 17.23 -5.60 18.31
CA LEU A 170 18.55 -6.20 18.44
C LEU A 170 19.63 -5.16 18.81
N ALA A 171 19.58 -3.98 18.20
CA ALA A 171 20.52 -2.91 18.51
C ALA A 171 20.34 -2.38 19.94
N LYS A 172 19.10 -2.40 20.45
CA LYS A 172 18.78 -2.06 21.85
C LYS A 172 19.26 -3.12 22.82
N THR A 173 18.99 -4.41 22.57
CA THR A 173 19.42 -5.51 23.46
C THR A 173 20.93 -5.63 23.55
N ASN A 174 21.65 -5.33 22.47
CA ASN A 174 23.10 -5.40 22.42
C ASN A 174 23.82 -4.10 22.84
N GLY A 175 23.08 -3.07 23.28
CA GLY A 175 23.67 -1.82 23.79
C GLY A 175 24.30 -0.91 22.73
N PHE A 176 24.08 -1.17 21.44
CA PHE A 176 24.59 -0.33 20.35
C PHE A 176 23.89 1.03 20.25
N LEU A 177 22.67 1.14 20.77
CA LEU A 177 21.89 2.38 20.80
C LEU A 177 22.13 3.27 22.04
N THR A 178 23.08 2.90 22.91
CA THR A 178 23.38 3.62 24.18
C THR A 178 24.67 4.44 24.17
N LYS A 179 25.40 4.56 23.05
CA LYS A 179 26.60 5.41 22.96
C LYS A 179 26.46 6.50 21.89
N ALA A 180 25.94 7.63 22.31
CA ALA A 180 26.28 8.93 21.74
C ALA A 180 26.19 9.94 22.89
N SER A 181 27.26 9.97 23.69
CA SER A 181 27.62 11.09 24.56
C SER A 181 28.18 12.23 23.71
#